data_AF-A0A2A5JGH4-F1
#
_entry.id   AF-A0A2A5JGH4-F1
#
_cell.length_a   1.000
_cell.length_b   1.000
_cell.length_c   1.000
_cell.angle_alpha   90.00
_cell.angle_beta   90.00
_cell.angle_gamma   90.00
#
_symmetry.space_group_name_H-M   'P 1'
#
loop_
_entity.id
_entity.type
_entity.pdbx_description
1 polymer ?
#
loop_
_entity_poly.entity_id
_entity_poly.type
_entity_poly.pdbx_seq_one_letter_code
_entity_poly.pdbx_strand_id
1 'polypeptide(L)'
;MSDLDALLARPGFRGGLIDTAPDVVGKMLPLLDDTVAITVAGPVAVNDSGKYSVPTVPGDPLVCAPGLVALRLNVASLGSVVTTDAEQHLPPTLRMFDIHGSSSHTTYLTPASDRLAFEAMRTAPSTARETSPPIQTSNTPAFWAEADQLTQLDFILADGGSERRSGLVALGALGYRRVDPHLMAAGMEHLSYHQLPVTTVVAGNGCLQIHRGDLDAAAMFGGTLTLASDTCRTMIDLNGVSDCWLTRTHGVHGLTSSIEMYDFRRKCVAVFTQTGPTEPAVMGVWEDVMSSISAAS
;
A
#
# COMPACT_ATOMS: atom_id res chain seq x y z
N MET A 1 11.76 1.37 21.84
CA MET A 1 10.33 1.50 22.16
C MET A 1 9.60 1.41 20.83
N SER A 2 8.69 0.45 20.67
CA SER A 2 7.90 0.28 19.44
C SER A 2 6.79 1.34 19.35
N ASP A 3 6.14 1.47 18.19
CA ASP A 3 4.99 2.37 18.02
C ASP A 3 3.81 1.94 18.90
N LEU A 4 3.63 0.62 19.06
CA LEU A 4 2.64 0.03 19.95
C LEU A 4 2.94 0.39 21.42
N ASP A 5 4.18 0.22 21.87
CA ASP A 5 4.58 0.59 23.24
C ASP A 5 4.35 2.09 23.48
N ALA A 6 4.70 2.92 22.50
CA ALA A 6 4.51 4.36 22.58
C ALA A 6 3.02 4.75 22.66
N LEU A 7 2.16 4.08 21.91
CA LEU A 7 0.71 4.27 21.96
C LEU A 7 0.14 3.89 23.33
N LEU A 8 0.49 2.71 23.83
CA LEU A 8 -0.02 2.17 25.09
C LEU A 8 0.50 2.96 26.31
N ALA A 9 1.71 3.50 26.22
CA ALA A 9 2.31 4.33 27.26
C ALA A 9 1.82 5.80 27.25
N ARG A 10 1.05 6.21 26.24
CA ARG A 10 0.57 7.59 26.12
C ARG A 10 -0.28 7.97 27.35
N PRO A 11 0.04 9.07 28.06
CA PRO A 11 -0.78 9.51 29.21
C PRO A 11 -2.23 9.72 28.81
N GLY A 12 -3.15 9.11 29.57
CA GLY A 12 -4.58 9.18 29.28
C GLY A 12 -5.04 8.34 28.09
N PHE A 13 -4.23 7.37 27.63
CA PHE A 13 -4.65 6.38 26.64
C PHE A 13 -5.98 5.73 27.03
N ARG A 14 -6.93 5.77 26.11
CA ARG A 14 -8.25 5.14 26.22
C ARG A 14 -8.44 4.24 25.01
N GLY A 15 -8.47 2.94 25.25
CA GLY A 15 -8.43 1.94 24.19
C GLY A 15 -8.13 0.56 24.75
N GLY A 16 -8.02 -0.42 23.86
CA GLY A 16 -7.71 -1.79 24.24
C GLY A 16 -7.15 -2.59 23.07
N LEU A 17 -6.33 -3.60 23.41
CA LEU A 17 -5.98 -4.64 22.45
C LEU A 17 -7.22 -5.45 22.10
N ILE A 18 -7.31 -5.89 20.86
CA ILE A 18 -8.27 -6.89 20.42
C ILE A 18 -7.56 -8.25 20.48
N ASP A 19 -8.15 -9.22 21.19
CA ASP A 19 -7.60 -10.58 21.32
C ASP A 19 -7.85 -11.48 20.09
N THR A 20 -8.66 -10.99 19.14
CA THR A 20 -8.90 -11.58 17.82
C THR A 20 -7.70 -11.35 16.91
N ALA A 21 -7.31 -12.38 16.15
CA ALA A 21 -6.18 -12.32 15.24
C ALA A 21 -6.33 -11.19 14.19
N PRO A 22 -5.24 -10.48 13.82
CA PRO A 22 -5.31 -9.32 12.92
C PRO A 22 -5.95 -9.59 11.55
N ASP A 23 -5.78 -10.79 10.99
CA ASP A 23 -6.37 -11.19 9.71
C ASP A 23 -7.89 -11.39 9.81
N VAL A 24 -8.37 -11.91 10.94
CA VAL A 24 -9.80 -12.04 11.23
C VAL A 24 -10.41 -10.64 11.41
N VAL A 25 -9.74 -9.75 12.15
CA VAL A 25 -10.16 -8.35 12.26
C VAL A 25 -10.15 -7.66 10.90
N GLY A 26 -9.15 -7.92 10.06
CA GLY A 26 -9.07 -7.44 8.68
C GLY A 26 -10.31 -7.81 7.87
N LYS A 27 -10.76 -9.07 7.94
CA LYS A 27 -11.99 -9.52 7.26
C LYS A 27 -13.26 -8.81 7.74
N MET A 28 -13.24 -8.20 8.92
CA MET A 28 -14.36 -7.43 9.47
C MET A 28 -14.37 -5.97 9.02
N LEU A 29 -13.26 -5.42 8.49
CA LEU A 29 -13.15 -4.00 8.11
C LEU A 29 -14.28 -3.48 7.20
N PRO A 30 -14.80 -4.25 6.20
CA PRO A 30 -15.92 -3.79 5.38
C PRO A 30 -17.21 -3.50 6.18
N LEU A 31 -17.35 -4.05 7.39
CA LEU A 31 -18.49 -3.79 8.26
C LEU A 31 -18.47 -2.39 8.87
N LEU A 32 -17.33 -1.69 8.87
CA LEU A 32 -17.21 -0.33 9.43
C LEU A 32 -17.85 0.74 8.55
N ASP A 33 -18.29 0.39 7.34
CA ASP A 33 -18.81 1.31 6.33
C ASP A 33 -17.79 2.42 5.99
N ASP A 34 -18.21 3.69 5.96
CA ASP A 34 -17.35 4.81 5.57
C ASP A 34 -16.30 5.13 6.64
N THR A 35 -15.02 4.99 6.30
CA THR A 35 -13.88 5.21 7.19
C THR A 35 -12.81 6.07 6.51
N VAL A 36 -11.76 6.45 7.24
CA VAL A 36 -10.52 6.95 6.65
C VAL A 36 -9.40 5.96 6.91
N ALA A 37 -8.91 5.33 5.85
CA ALA A 37 -7.86 4.34 5.84
C ALA A 37 -6.49 5.01 5.64
N ILE A 38 -5.56 4.79 6.55
CA ILE A 38 -4.23 5.41 6.51
C ILE A 38 -3.13 4.35 6.60
N THR A 39 -2.19 4.40 5.66
CA THR A 39 -0.95 3.64 5.67
C THR A 39 0.23 4.57 5.45
N VAL A 40 1.27 4.40 6.29
CA VAL A 40 2.51 5.17 6.20
C VAL A 40 3.67 4.21 5.98
N ALA A 41 4.50 4.50 4.99
CA ALA A 41 5.67 3.73 4.60
C ALA A 41 6.85 4.68 4.36
N GLY A 42 7.70 4.86 5.37
CA GLY A 42 8.84 5.78 5.27
C GLY A 42 8.38 7.21 4.89
N PRO A 43 8.84 7.77 3.75
CA PRO A 43 8.44 9.11 3.29
C PRO A 43 7.08 9.16 2.59
N VAL A 44 6.36 8.04 2.48
CA VAL A 44 5.06 7.94 1.81
C VAL A 44 3.95 7.81 2.84
N ALA A 45 2.90 8.59 2.69
CA ALA A 45 1.65 8.42 3.43
C ALA A 45 0.47 8.44 2.45
N VAL A 46 -0.42 7.45 2.56
CA VAL A 46 -1.71 7.45 1.88
C VAL A 46 -2.82 7.58 2.90
N ASN A 47 -3.80 8.44 2.61
CA ASN A 47 -5.11 8.40 3.23
C ASN A 47 -6.16 8.16 2.14
N ASP A 48 -7.16 7.36 2.46
CA ASP A 48 -8.24 7.03 1.54
C ASP A 48 -9.55 6.97 2.32
N SER A 49 -10.52 7.79 1.92
CA SER A 49 -11.81 7.85 2.60
C SER A 49 -12.84 7.03 1.83
N GLY A 50 -13.49 6.10 2.51
CA GLY A 50 -14.49 5.25 1.91
C GLY A 50 -14.63 3.91 2.61
N LYS A 51 -15.12 2.93 1.86
CA LYS A 51 -15.41 1.58 2.36
C LYS A 51 -14.29 0.63 2.00
N TYR A 52 -13.99 -0.29 2.90
CA TYR A 52 -13.05 -1.36 2.61
C TYR A 52 -13.69 -2.42 1.70
N SER A 53 -12.94 -2.90 0.72
CA SER A 53 -13.16 -4.26 0.21
C SER A 53 -12.71 -5.27 1.26
N VAL A 54 -13.13 -6.54 1.14
CA VAL A 54 -12.57 -7.60 1.99
C VAL A 54 -11.05 -7.66 1.75
N PRO A 55 -10.20 -7.52 2.78
CA PRO A 55 -8.76 -7.64 2.62
C PRO A 55 -8.35 -9.01 2.07
N THR A 56 -7.29 -9.01 1.26
CA THR A 56 -6.74 -10.20 0.63
C THR A 56 -5.41 -10.59 1.28
N VAL A 57 -4.98 -11.83 1.10
CA VAL A 57 -3.66 -12.33 1.55
C VAL A 57 -2.89 -12.95 0.38
N PRO A 58 -1.56 -13.17 0.51
CA PRO A 58 -0.81 -13.95 -0.48
C PRO A 58 -1.50 -15.27 -0.84
N GLY A 59 -1.64 -15.54 -2.14
CA GLY A 59 -2.43 -16.66 -2.68
C GLY A 59 -3.86 -16.29 -3.12
N ASP A 60 -4.43 -15.20 -2.60
CA ASP A 60 -5.69 -14.64 -3.11
C ASP A 60 -5.47 -13.81 -4.38
N PRO A 61 -6.49 -13.70 -5.25
CA PRO A 61 -6.45 -12.78 -6.38
C PRO A 61 -6.30 -11.32 -5.92
N LEU A 62 -5.74 -10.48 -6.80
CA LEU A 62 -5.67 -9.04 -6.55
C LEU A 62 -7.05 -8.42 -6.73
N VAL A 63 -7.63 -7.89 -5.65
CA VAL A 63 -8.93 -7.21 -5.68
C VAL A 63 -8.70 -5.72 -5.40
N CYS A 64 -8.89 -4.88 -6.42
CA CYS A 64 -8.78 -3.42 -6.35
C CYS A 64 -9.92 -2.79 -7.16
N ALA A 65 -11.12 -2.83 -6.59
CA ALA A 65 -12.30 -2.23 -7.21
C ALA A 65 -12.24 -0.70 -7.08
N PRO A 66 -12.58 0.06 -8.14
CA PRO A 66 -12.66 1.51 -8.05
C PRO A 66 -13.59 1.97 -6.91
N GLY A 67 -13.17 3.00 -6.18
CA GLY A 67 -13.94 3.58 -5.07
C GLY A 67 -13.94 2.77 -3.77
N LEU A 68 -13.18 1.67 -3.69
CA LEU A 68 -12.97 0.91 -2.45
C LEU A 68 -11.53 0.98 -1.99
N VAL A 69 -11.33 1.00 -0.67
CA VAL A 69 -10.03 0.80 -0.05
C VAL A 69 -9.71 -0.69 -0.07
N ALA A 70 -8.67 -1.09 -0.79
CA ALA A 70 -8.20 -2.47 -0.79
C ALA A 70 -6.97 -2.64 0.11
N LEU A 71 -6.96 -3.70 0.91
CA LEU A 71 -5.78 -4.10 1.69
C LEU A 71 -5.29 -5.47 1.25
N ARG A 72 -3.97 -5.64 1.19
CA ARG A 72 -3.32 -6.94 1.09
C ARG A 72 -2.43 -7.16 2.31
N LEU A 73 -2.72 -8.20 3.09
CA LEU A 73 -2.17 -8.40 4.42
C LEU A 73 -1.21 -9.59 4.47
N ASN A 74 -0.08 -9.43 5.15
CA ASN A 74 0.80 -10.54 5.50
C ASN A 74 0.48 -11.02 6.92
N VAL A 75 -0.33 -12.08 7.01
CA VAL A 75 -0.79 -12.64 8.30
C VAL A 75 0.38 -13.06 9.19
N ALA A 76 1.50 -13.54 8.61
CA ALA A 76 2.69 -13.92 9.36
C ALA A 76 3.44 -12.71 9.94
N SER A 77 3.28 -11.51 9.38
CA SER A 77 3.95 -10.29 9.84
C SER A 77 3.10 -9.42 10.77
N LEU A 78 1.78 -9.56 10.80
CA LEU A 78 0.89 -8.75 11.65
C LEU A 78 0.83 -9.24 13.11
N GLY A 79 1.15 -8.40 14.08
CA GLY A 79 1.24 -8.76 15.49
C GLY A 79 -0.04 -8.54 16.29
N SER A 80 -0.56 -7.31 16.28
CA SER A 80 -1.63 -6.91 17.21
C SER A 80 -2.57 -5.89 16.58
N VAL A 81 -3.79 -5.82 17.10
CA VAL A 81 -4.74 -4.77 16.77
C VAL A 81 -5.14 -4.04 18.05
N VAL A 82 -5.14 -2.71 18.00
CA VAL A 82 -5.54 -1.83 19.10
C VAL A 82 -6.68 -0.94 18.63
N THR A 83 -7.70 -0.81 19.46
CA THR A 83 -8.72 0.23 19.28
C THR A 83 -8.46 1.39 20.22
N THR A 84 -8.75 2.60 19.77
CA THR A 84 -8.74 3.80 20.62
C THR A 84 -10.14 4.39 20.69
N ASP A 85 -10.47 4.93 21.85
CA ASP A 85 -11.68 5.75 22.01
C ASP A 85 -11.49 7.12 21.34
N ALA A 86 -12.59 7.87 21.22
CA ALA A 86 -12.55 9.24 20.75
C ALA A 86 -11.80 10.13 21.76
N GLU A 87 -10.97 11.02 21.24
CA GLU A 87 -10.35 12.12 21.98
C GLU A 87 -10.86 13.46 21.43
N GLN A 88 -10.57 14.57 22.12
CA GLN A 88 -11.15 15.89 21.84
C GLN A 88 -11.09 16.31 20.35
N HIS A 89 -10.07 15.86 19.61
CA HIS A 89 -9.89 16.16 18.19
C HIS A 89 -9.54 14.92 17.34
N LEU A 90 -9.69 13.72 17.90
CA LEU A 90 -9.34 12.48 17.21
C LEU A 90 -10.52 11.51 17.29
N PRO A 91 -11.06 11.04 16.15
CA PRO A 91 -12.10 10.03 16.21
C PRO A 91 -11.52 8.70 16.71
N PRO A 92 -12.38 7.76 17.12
CA PRO A 92 -11.98 6.40 17.45
C PRO A 92 -11.19 5.77 16.29
N THR A 93 -10.19 4.95 16.63
CA THR A 93 -9.35 4.29 15.62
C THR A 93 -9.27 2.80 15.85
N LEU A 94 -9.00 2.07 14.77
CA LEU A 94 -8.51 0.69 14.78
C LEU A 94 -7.12 0.71 14.15
N ARG A 95 -6.11 0.21 14.87
CA ARG A 95 -4.71 0.29 14.49
C ARG A 95 -4.10 -1.10 14.47
N MET A 96 -3.58 -1.51 13.32
CA MET A 96 -2.83 -2.76 13.16
C MET A 96 -1.34 -2.48 13.32
N PHE A 97 -0.65 -3.38 14.00
CA PHE A 97 0.79 -3.35 14.22
C PHE A 97 1.41 -4.67 13.77
N ASP A 98 2.67 -4.63 13.34
CA ASP A 98 3.44 -5.83 13.02
C ASP A 98 3.88 -6.59 14.28
N ILE A 99 4.52 -7.75 14.09
CA ILE A 99 5.05 -8.59 15.20
C ILE A 99 6.15 -7.91 16.03
N HIS A 100 6.67 -6.77 15.58
CA HIS A 100 7.66 -5.95 16.27
C HIS A 100 7.03 -4.71 16.94
N GLY A 101 5.71 -4.53 16.82
CA GLY A 101 4.98 -3.38 17.34
C GLY A 101 5.13 -2.12 16.50
N SER A 102 5.61 -2.19 15.25
CA SER A 102 5.62 -1.06 14.31
C SER A 102 4.24 -0.88 13.69
N SER A 103 3.83 0.36 13.40
CA SER A 103 2.53 0.61 12.76
C SER A 103 2.46 0.00 11.36
N SER A 104 1.36 -0.71 11.08
CA SER A 104 1.07 -1.35 9.79
C SER A 104 0.00 -0.59 9.02
N HIS A 105 -1.15 -0.35 9.66
CA HIS A 105 -2.33 0.28 9.07
C HIS A 105 -3.18 0.93 10.17
N THR A 106 -3.84 2.04 9.88
CA THR A 106 -4.79 2.68 10.80
C THR A 106 -6.09 3.03 10.08
N THR A 107 -7.21 2.63 10.66
CA THR A 107 -8.55 3.03 10.28
C THR A 107 -9.07 4.06 11.27
N TYR A 108 -9.44 5.25 10.79
CA TYR A 108 -10.18 6.24 11.56
C TYR A 108 -11.67 6.10 11.27
N LEU A 109 -12.47 6.11 12.32
CA LEU A 109 -13.93 6.19 12.16
C LEU A 109 -14.33 7.60 11.74
N THR A 110 -15.36 7.67 10.91
CA THR A 110 -16.05 8.89 10.53
C THR A 110 -17.42 8.94 11.23
N PRO A 111 -18.14 10.08 11.18
CA PRO A 111 -19.53 10.12 11.61
C PRO A 111 -20.46 9.16 10.86
N ALA A 112 -20.07 8.70 9.66
CA ALA A 112 -20.82 7.76 8.84
C ALA A 112 -20.40 6.29 9.06
N SER A 113 -19.37 6.02 9.88
CA SER A 113 -18.97 4.64 10.18
C SER A 113 -20.04 3.89 10.99
N ASP A 114 -20.13 2.58 10.77
CA ASP A 114 -20.96 1.71 11.61
C ASP A 114 -20.30 1.53 12.99
N ARG A 115 -20.82 2.27 13.96
CA ARG A 115 -20.34 2.22 15.34
C ARG A 115 -20.64 0.88 16.01
N LEU A 116 -21.74 0.21 15.64
CA LEU A 116 -22.09 -1.08 16.21
C LEU A 116 -21.12 -2.16 15.74
N ALA A 117 -20.73 -2.14 14.46
CA ALA A 117 -19.70 -3.02 13.93
C ALA A 117 -18.35 -2.81 14.64
N PHE A 118 -17.97 -1.54 14.88
CA PHE A 118 -16.75 -1.23 15.62
C PHE A 118 -16.75 -1.77 17.05
N GLU A 119 -17.84 -1.58 17.80
CA GLU A 119 -17.96 -2.14 19.15
C GLU A 119 -17.99 -3.68 19.14
N ALA A 120 -18.61 -4.30 18.13
CA ALA A 120 -18.59 -5.75 17.96
C ALA A 120 -17.17 -6.29 17.72
N MET A 121 -16.33 -5.58 16.96
CA MET A 121 -14.91 -5.93 16.78
C MET A 121 -14.12 -5.86 18.09
N ARG A 122 -14.39 -4.87 18.95
CA ARG A 122 -13.71 -4.75 20.25
C ARG A 122 -13.98 -5.92 21.19
N THR A 123 -15.16 -6.51 21.07
CA THR A 123 -15.60 -7.64 21.89
C THR A 123 -15.57 -8.96 21.14
N ALA A 124 -14.97 -9.01 19.95
CA ALA A 124 -14.90 -10.22 19.16
C ALA A 124 -14.17 -11.32 19.95
N PRO A 125 -14.60 -12.58 19.82
CA PRO A 125 -13.97 -13.67 20.56
C PRO A 125 -12.50 -13.79 20.16
N SER A 126 -11.66 -14.19 21.11
CA SER A 126 -10.27 -14.49 20.83
C SER A 126 -10.20 -15.62 19.79
N THR A 127 -9.38 -15.41 18.76
CA THR A 127 -9.13 -16.41 17.72
C THR A 127 -7.65 -16.74 17.74
N ALA A 128 -7.34 -18.03 17.55
CA ALA A 128 -5.96 -18.45 17.37
C ALA A 128 -5.43 -17.86 16.06
N ARG A 129 -4.15 -17.47 16.09
CA ARG A 129 -3.47 -16.99 14.90
C ARG A 129 -3.17 -18.15 13.97
N GLU A 130 -3.55 -18.01 12.70
CA GLU A 130 -3.17 -18.98 11.68
C GLU A 130 -1.68 -18.87 11.37
N THR A 131 -1.00 -20.01 11.30
CA THR A 131 0.35 -20.09 10.76
C THR A 131 0.29 -20.19 9.25
N SER A 132 0.52 -19.08 8.55
CA SER A 132 0.71 -19.10 7.10
C SER A 132 2.14 -19.53 6.76
N PRO A 133 2.35 -20.32 5.70
CA PRO A 133 3.69 -20.57 5.20
C PRO A 133 4.35 -19.24 4.80
N PRO A 134 5.69 -19.11 4.94
CA PRO A 134 6.37 -17.92 4.47
C PRO A 134 6.19 -17.78 2.96
N ILE A 135 6.05 -16.54 2.50
CA ILE A 135 6.03 -16.22 1.07
C ILE A 135 7.38 -16.65 0.49
N GLN A 136 7.37 -17.56 -0.49
CA GLN A 136 8.61 -18.00 -1.12
C GLN A 136 9.17 -16.89 -2.00
N THR A 137 10.41 -16.50 -1.74
CA THR A 137 11.12 -15.49 -2.51
C THR A 137 12.29 -16.12 -3.27
N SER A 138 12.39 -15.81 -4.57
CA SER A 138 13.55 -16.11 -5.41
C SER A 138 13.88 -14.88 -6.24
N ASN A 139 15.07 -14.30 -6.07
CA ASN A 139 15.41 -13.05 -6.72
C ASN A 139 16.35 -13.22 -7.93
N THR A 140 16.00 -14.14 -8.82
CA THR A 140 16.80 -14.44 -10.03
C THR A 140 16.18 -13.82 -11.28
N PRO A 141 16.97 -13.51 -12.32
CA PRO A 141 16.41 -13.07 -13.60
C PRO A 141 15.42 -14.06 -14.20
N ALA A 142 15.65 -15.36 -14.07
CA ALA A 142 14.73 -16.39 -14.57
C ALA A 142 13.37 -16.38 -13.84
N PHE A 143 13.38 -16.11 -12.54
CA PHE A 143 12.14 -15.94 -11.77
C PHE A 143 11.36 -14.71 -12.25
N TRP A 144 12.03 -13.56 -12.36
CA TRP A 144 11.37 -12.31 -12.75
C TRP A 144 10.98 -12.23 -14.22
N ALA A 145 11.57 -13.07 -15.09
CA ALA A 145 11.17 -13.19 -16.49
C ALA A 145 9.70 -13.66 -16.62
N GLU A 146 9.23 -14.52 -15.72
CA GLU A 146 7.88 -15.10 -15.77
C GLU A 146 6.95 -14.54 -14.68
N ALA A 147 7.48 -13.72 -13.75
CA ALA A 147 6.71 -13.20 -12.64
C ALA A 147 5.59 -12.25 -13.08
N ASP A 148 4.46 -12.35 -12.38
CA ASP A 148 3.31 -11.47 -12.55
C ASP A 148 3.24 -10.38 -11.47
N GLN A 149 2.27 -9.48 -11.61
CA GLN A 149 2.06 -8.38 -10.67
C GLN A 149 1.69 -8.87 -9.25
N LEU A 150 1.00 -10.00 -9.13
CA LEU A 150 0.72 -10.60 -7.82
C LEU A 150 2.01 -11.04 -7.13
N THR A 151 2.88 -11.73 -7.88
CA THR A 151 4.21 -12.14 -7.44
C THR A 151 5.04 -10.92 -7.03
N GLN A 152 5.01 -9.83 -7.80
CA GLN A 152 5.69 -8.58 -7.43
C GLN A 152 5.22 -8.04 -6.08
N LEU A 153 3.90 -7.90 -5.90
CA LEU A 153 3.33 -7.33 -4.68
C LEU A 153 3.54 -8.25 -3.47
N ASP A 154 3.38 -9.56 -3.63
CA ASP A 154 3.61 -10.54 -2.56
C ASP A 154 5.08 -10.59 -2.15
N PHE A 155 6.00 -10.47 -3.10
CA PHE A 155 7.43 -10.38 -2.82
C PHE A 155 7.75 -9.12 -2.01
N ILE A 156 7.16 -7.97 -2.37
CA ILE A 156 7.32 -6.73 -1.60
C ILE A 156 6.71 -6.88 -0.19
N LEU A 157 5.53 -7.47 -0.09
CA LEU A 157 4.82 -7.67 1.17
C LEU A 157 5.53 -8.66 2.12
N ALA A 158 6.35 -9.57 1.59
CA ALA A 158 7.10 -10.55 2.38
C ALA A 158 8.10 -9.92 3.35
N ASP A 159 8.88 -8.96 2.87
CA ASP A 159 10.00 -8.37 3.62
C ASP A 159 10.08 -6.84 3.49
N GLY A 160 9.05 -6.19 2.97
CA GLY A 160 9.07 -4.78 2.60
C GLY A 160 9.93 -4.50 1.37
N GLY A 161 10.11 -5.48 0.47
CA GLY A 161 10.83 -5.35 -0.80
C GLY A 161 12.35 -5.25 -0.68
N SER A 162 12.94 -5.56 0.47
CA SER A 162 14.39 -5.42 0.67
C SER A 162 15.21 -6.39 -0.17
N GLU A 163 14.78 -7.66 -0.21
CA GLU A 163 15.35 -8.64 -1.10
C GLU A 163 15.14 -8.18 -2.55
N ARG A 164 13.92 -7.79 -2.93
CA ARG A 164 13.58 -7.35 -4.29
C ARG A 164 14.53 -6.25 -4.77
N ARG A 165 14.66 -5.17 -3.99
CA ARG A 165 15.59 -4.06 -4.25
C ARG A 165 16.98 -4.55 -4.59
N SER A 166 17.50 -5.49 -3.80
CA SER A 166 18.88 -5.98 -3.90
C SER A 166 19.17 -6.68 -5.22
N GLY A 167 18.14 -7.25 -5.87
CA GLY A 167 18.25 -7.92 -7.16
C GLY A 167 17.94 -7.06 -8.38
N LEU A 168 17.25 -5.91 -8.23
CA LEU A 168 16.78 -5.10 -9.38
C LEU A 168 17.89 -4.74 -10.37
N VAL A 169 19.11 -4.48 -9.89
CA VAL A 169 20.27 -4.16 -10.74
C VAL A 169 20.59 -5.29 -11.73
N ALA A 170 20.43 -6.55 -11.33
CA ALA A 170 20.69 -7.71 -12.17
C ALA A 170 19.60 -7.94 -13.23
N LEU A 171 18.48 -7.23 -13.15
CA LEU A 171 17.32 -7.38 -14.04
C LEU A 171 17.33 -6.41 -15.22
N GLY A 172 18.43 -5.70 -15.46
CA GLY A 172 18.54 -4.72 -16.55
C GLY A 172 18.21 -5.28 -17.94
N ALA A 173 18.55 -6.55 -18.20
CA ALA A 173 18.21 -7.22 -19.46
C ALA A 173 16.69 -7.41 -19.67
N LEU A 174 15.89 -7.36 -18.60
CA LEU A 174 14.42 -7.40 -18.63
C LEU A 174 13.80 -5.99 -18.73
N GLY A 175 14.62 -4.95 -18.92
CA GLY A 175 14.17 -3.56 -19.04
C GLY A 175 14.00 -2.84 -17.70
N TYR A 176 14.45 -3.44 -16.60
CA TYR A 176 14.41 -2.81 -15.29
C TYR A 176 15.49 -1.75 -15.21
N ARG A 177 15.14 -0.53 -14.78
CA ARG A 177 16.09 0.58 -14.72
C ARG A 177 15.75 1.58 -13.63
N ARG A 178 16.76 2.29 -13.17
CA ARG A 178 16.57 3.44 -12.29
C ARG A 178 15.89 4.57 -13.03
N VAL A 179 15.09 5.34 -12.32
CA VAL A 179 14.39 6.53 -12.81
C VAL A 179 14.64 7.66 -11.83
N ASP A 180 14.81 8.89 -12.31
CA ASP A 180 14.82 10.06 -11.43
C ASP A 180 13.43 10.23 -10.78
N PRO A 181 13.32 10.26 -9.44
CA PRO A 181 12.06 10.53 -8.75
C PRO A 181 11.35 11.81 -9.22
N HIS A 182 12.08 12.84 -9.68
CA HIS A 182 11.48 14.07 -10.20
C HIS A 182 10.87 13.88 -11.60
N LEU A 183 11.49 13.05 -12.44
CA LEU A 183 10.90 12.68 -13.74
C LEU A 183 9.65 11.82 -13.56
N MET A 184 9.67 10.92 -12.57
CA MET A 184 8.46 10.20 -12.15
C MET A 184 7.35 11.17 -11.73
N ALA A 185 7.66 12.17 -10.90
CA ALA A 185 6.68 13.15 -10.44
C ALA A 185 6.07 13.95 -11.61
N ALA A 186 6.91 14.39 -12.56
CA ALA A 186 6.44 15.04 -13.80
C ALA A 186 5.58 14.10 -14.67
N GLY A 187 5.91 12.80 -14.70
CA GLY A 187 5.10 11.78 -15.35
C GLY A 187 3.71 11.66 -14.71
N MET A 188 3.62 11.64 -13.39
CA MET A 188 2.34 11.62 -12.66
C MET A 188 1.53 12.90 -12.91
N GLU A 189 2.17 14.07 -12.91
CA GLU A 189 1.52 15.33 -13.31
C GLU A 189 0.94 15.23 -14.72
N HIS A 190 1.70 14.68 -15.68
CA HIS A 190 1.23 14.50 -17.04
C HIS A 190 0.01 13.55 -17.11
N LEU A 191 0.06 12.42 -16.41
CA LEU A 191 -1.05 11.47 -16.32
C LEU A 191 -2.31 12.11 -15.74
N SER A 192 -2.16 13.06 -14.81
CA SER A 192 -3.30 13.74 -14.20
C SER A 192 -4.06 14.67 -15.16
N TYR A 193 -3.38 15.26 -16.16
CA TYR A 193 -4.06 16.04 -17.21
C TYR A 193 -5.01 15.18 -18.07
N HIS A 194 -4.76 13.88 -18.12
CA HIS A 194 -5.60 12.90 -18.80
C HIS A 194 -6.59 12.20 -17.85
N GLN A 195 -6.56 12.53 -16.55
CA GLN A 195 -7.27 11.82 -15.50
C GLN A 195 -7.08 10.30 -15.63
N LEU A 196 -5.86 9.87 -15.95
CA LEU A 196 -5.61 8.46 -16.25
C LEU A 196 -5.86 7.64 -14.97
N PRO A 197 -6.62 6.53 -15.03
CA PRO A 197 -6.72 5.61 -13.91
C PRO A 197 -5.33 5.10 -13.52
N VAL A 198 -4.98 5.11 -12.24
CA VAL A 198 -3.71 4.59 -11.73
C VAL A 198 -3.97 3.72 -10.51
N THR A 199 -3.28 2.57 -10.44
CA THR A 199 -3.21 1.78 -9.21
C THR A 199 -2.01 2.22 -8.39
N THR A 200 -2.30 2.79 -7.23
CA THR A 200 -1.32 3.21 -6.22
C THR A 200 -1.29 2.19 -5.09
N VAL A 201 -0.10 1.69 -4.76
CA VAL A 201 0.13 0.78 -3.66
C VAL A 201 1.11 1.42 -2.69
N VAL A 202 0.74 1.55 -1.42
CA VAL A 202 1.66 1.98 -0.35
C VAL A 202 1.97 0.80 0.56
N ALA A 203 3.27 0.53 0.73
CA ALA A 203 3.77 -0.69 1.36
C ALA A 203 4.16 -0.46 2.84
N GLY A 204 3.17 -0.52 3.72
CA GLY A 204 3.37 -0.51 5.17
C GLY A 204 3.92 -1.84 5.69
N ASN A 205 4.20 -1.89 7.00
CA ASN A 205 4.75 -3.10 7.63
C ASN A 205 3.71 -4.23 7.63
N GLY A 206 3.87 -5.26 6.79
CA GLY A 206 2.94 -6.38 6.69
C GLY A 206 1.56 -6.01 6.10
N CYS A 207 1.44 -4.84 5.47
CA CYS A 207 0.19 -4.37 4.86
C CYS A 207 0.50 -3.56 3.60
N LEU A 208 -0.15 -3.90 2.49
CA LEU A 208 -0.24 -3.03 1.31
C LEU A 208 -1.62 -2.37 1.32
N GLN A 209 -1.68 -1.04 1.31
CA GLN A 209 -2.91 -0.31 0.99
C GLN A 209 -2.91 0.02 -0.50
N ILE A 210 -3.98 -0.38 -1.18
CA ILE A 210 -4.11 -0.32 -2.63
C ILE A 210 -5.32 0.55 -2.96
N HIS A 211 -5.09 1.57 -3.77
CA HIS A 211 -6.12 2.42 -4.33
C HIS A 211 -6.04 2.36 -5.86
N ARG A 212 -7.18 2.23 -6.52
CA ARG A 212 -7.30 2.34 -7.98
C ARG A 212 -8.37 3.37 -8.31
N GLY A 213 -7.99 4.42 -9.00
CA GLY A 213 -8.88 5.50 -9.36
C GLY A 213 -8.24 6.43 -10.39
N ASP A 214 -9.03 7.36 -10.91
CA ASP A 214 -8.58 8.38 -11.85
C ASP A 214 -7.67 9.36 -11.14
N LEU A 215 -6.50 9.64 -11.71
CA LEU A 215 -5.55 10.58 -11.13
C LEU A 215 -6.02 12.01 -11.41
N ASP A 216 -6.78 12.60 -10.50
CA ASP A 216 -7.37 13.94 -10.65
C ASP A 216 -6.34 15.07 -10.62
N ALA A 217 -5.30 14.91 -9.81
CA ALA A 217 -4.22 15.87 -9.73
C ALA A 217 -2.93 15.21 -9.23
N ALA A 218 -1.81 15.70 -9.73
CA ALA A 218 -0.49 15.42 -9.19
C ALA A 218 0.33 16.70 -9.17
N ALA A 219 0.82 17.11 -8.00
CA ALA A 219 1.51 18.39 -7.85
C ALA A 219 2.69 18.28 -6.88
N MET A 220 3.80 18.91 -7.27
CA MET A 220 5.00 19.07 -6.44
C MET A 220 4.93 20.38 -5.65
N PHE A 221 5.06 20.29 -4.33
CA PHE A 221 5.21 21.47 -3.46
C PHE A 221 6.26 21.20 -2.38
N GLY A 222 7.30 22.04 -2.32
CA GLY A 222 8.30 21.97 -1.26
C GLY A 222 9.07 20.64 -1.15
N GLY A 223 9.23 19.91 -2.26
CA GLY A 223 9.88 18.58 -2.28
C GLY A 223 8.92 17.41 -2.03
N THR A 224 7.65 17.69 -1.74
CA THR A 224 6.60 16.67 -1.58
C THR A 224 5.74 16.58 -2.84
N LEU A 225 5.59 15.38 -3.39
CA LEU A 225 4.60 15.06 -4.40
C LEU A 225 3.28 14.73 -3.70
N THR A 226 2.20 15.41 -4.09
CA THR A 226 0.84 15.05 -3.68
C THR A 226 0.05 14.55 -4.88
N LEU A 227 -0.49 13.34 -4.77
CA LEU A 227 -1.39 12.72 -5.73
C LEU A 227 -2.81 12.72 -5.15
N ALA A 228 -3.78 13.15 -5.95
CA ALA A 228 -5.20 13.11 -5.64
C ALA A 228 -5.91 12.20 -6.64
N SER A 229 -6.67 11.24 -6.12
CA SER A 229 -7.54 10.36 -6.89
C SER A 229 -8.82 10.13 -6.09
N ASP A 230 -9.93 10.71 -6.54
CA ASP A 230 -11.21 10.71 -5.84
C ASP A 230 -11.06 11.18 -4.37
N THR A 231 -11.33 10.31 -3.39
CA THR A 231 -11.17 10.54 -1.95
C THR A 231 -9.78 10.19 -1.43
N CYS A 232 -8.93 9.58 -2.25
CA CYS A 232 -7.58 9.15 -1.90
C CYS A 232 -6.55 10.26 -2.10
N ARG A 233 -5.70 10.46 -1.11
CA ARG A 233 -4.55 11.37 -1.17
C ARG A 233 -3.29 10.61 -0.80
N THR A 234 -2.32 10.59 -1.71
CA THR A 234 -0.98 10.04 -1.47
C THR A 234 0.03 11.18 -1.45
N MET A 235 0.77 11.30 -0.36
CA MET A 235 1.85 12.27 -0.19
C MET A 235 3.18 11.53 -0.14
N ILE A 236 4.17 12.03 -0.88
CA ILE A 236 5.50 11.43 -1.00
C ILE A 236 6.53 12.54 -0.80
N ASP A 237 7.30 12.49 0.28
CA ASP A 237 8.49 13.33 0.43
C ASP A 237 9.63 12.74 -0.41
N LEU A 238 9.92 13.35 -1.56
CA LEU A 238 10.95 12.82 -2.46
C LEU A 238 12.35 12.88 -1.83
N ASN A 239 12.58 13.72 -0.80
CA ASN A 239 13.87 13.76 -0.10
C ASN A 239 14.14 12.51 0.73
N GLY A 240 13.09 11.74 1.08
CA GLY A 240 13.23 10.46 1.78
C GLY A 240 13.32 9.24 0.85
N VAL A 241 13.19 9.45 -0.46
CA VAL A 241 13.30 8.40 -1.48
C VAL A 241 14.76 8.24 -1.89
N SER A 242 15.31 7.03 -1.75
CA SER A 242 16.69 6.71 -2.11
C SER A 242 16.85 6.26 -3.56
N ASP A 243 15.91 5.45 -4.05
CA ASP A 243 15.90 4.94 -5.42
C ASP A 243 14.46 4.89 -5.93
N CYS A 244 14.28 5.20 -7.21
CA CYS A 244 13.05 4.95 -7.96
C CYS A 244 13.39 4.04 -9.14
N TRP A 245 12.56 3.04 -9.40
CA TRP A 245 12.81 2.02 -10.41
C TRP A 245 11.61 1.83 -11.31
N LEU A 246 11.85 1.83 -12.63
CA LEU A 246 10.95 1.22 -13.58
C LEU A 246 11.20 -0.29 -13.56
N THR A 247 10.12 -1.05 -13.36
CA THR A 247 10.10 -2.51 -13.36
C THR A 247 9.02 -3.02 -14.30
N ARG A 248 9.08 -4.29 -14.68
CA ARG A 248 8.11 -4.90 -15.59
C ARG A 248 7.73 -6.30 -15.14
N THR A 249 6.44 -6.56 -15.04
CA THR A 249 5.89 -7.87 -14.68
C THR A 249 4.65 -8.16 -15.51
N HIS A 250 4.29 -9.43 -15.63
CA HIS A 250 3.08 -9.81 -16.37
C HIS A 250 1.81 -9.35 -15.62
N GLY A 251 0.98 -8.59 -16.32
CA GLY A 251 -0.37 -8.21 -15.88
C GLY A 251 -1.43 -8.78 -16.84
N VAL A 252 -2.68 -8.36 -16.66
CA VAL A 252 -3.81 -8.82 -17.49
C VAL A 252 -3.62 -8.52 -18.98
N HIS A 253 -2.90 -7.45 -19.32
CA HIS A 253 -2.62 -7.03 -20.71
C HIS A 253 -1.24 -7.48 -21.22
N GLY A 254 -0.61 -8.44 -20.54
CA GLY A 254 0.77 -8.82 -20.78
C GLY A 254 1.74 -7.98 -19.97
N LEU A 255 2.96 -7.80 -20.47
CA LEU A 255 4.02 -7.12 -19.74
C LEU A 255 3.63 -5.68 -19.45
N THR A 256 3.54 -5.33 -18.17
CA THR A 256 3.09 -4.02 -17.68
C THR A 256 4.21 -3.37 -16.88
N SER A 257 4.46 -2.10 -17.15
CA SER A 257 5.44 -1.30 -16.43
C SER A 257 4.89 -0.84 -15.08
N SER A 258 5.72 -0.92 -14.04
CA SER A 258 5.45 -0.40 -12.71
C SER A 258 6.60 0.50 -12.25
N ILE A 259 6.27 1.55 -11.50
CA ILE A 259 7.27 2.34 -10.77
C ILE A 259 7.32 1.86 -9.32
N GLU A 260 8.51 1.54 -8.83
CA GLU A 260 8.77 1.20 -7.44
C GLU A 260 9.66 2.24 -6.78
N MET A 261 9.27 2.71 -5.60
CA MET A 261 10.05 3.66 -4.80
C MET A 261 10.60 2.98 -3.57
N TYR A 262 11.86 3.28 -3.25
CA TYR A 262 12.57 2.72 -2.12
C TYR A 262 13.13 3.81 -1.22
N ASP A 263 12.93 3.69 0.09
CA ASP A 263 13.50 4.60 1.09
C ASP A 263 14.99 4.31 1.37
N PHE A 264 15.64 5.13 2.19
CA PHE A 264 17.04 4.92 2.61
C PHE A 264 17.28 3.66 3.44
N ARG A 265 16.22 3.06 3.99
CA ARG A 265 16.27 1.75 4.67
C ARG A 265 16.19 0.59 3.69
N ARG A 266 16.17 0.88 2.38
CA ARG A 266 16.04 -0.10 1.29
C ARG A 266 14.70 -0.84 1.30
N LYS A 267 13.66 -0.24 1.87
CA LYS A 267 12.30 -0.77 1.86
C LYS A 267 11.52 -0.14 0.72
N CYS A 268 10.74 -0.95 0.00
CA CYS A 268 9.77 -0.44 -0.96
C CYS A 268 8.69 0.31 -0.18
N VAL A 269 8.38 1.52 -0.61
CA VAL A 269 7.42 2.40 0.08
C VAL A 269 6.19 2.71 -0.77
N ALA A 270 6.34 2.68 -2.09
CA ALA A 270 5.22 2.81 -3.02
C ALA A 270 5.46 2.03 -4.32
N VAL A 271 4.36 1.55 -4.91
CA VAL A 271 4.31 1.03 -6.29
C VAL A 271 3.18 1.72 -7.05
N PHE A 272 3.46 2.18 -8.27
CA PHE A 272 2.47 2.73 -9.19
C PHE A 272 2.42 1.88 -10.45
N THR A 273 1.24 1.43 -10.85
CA THR A 273 1.07 0.54 -12.01
C THR A 273 -0.37 0.60 -12.55
N GLN A 274 -0.63 -0.15 -13.62
CA GLN A 274 -1.97 -0.52 -14.06
C GLN A 274 -2.30 -1.93 -13.58
N THR A 275 -3.51 -2.16 -13.09
CA THR A 275 -3.98 -3.50 -12.68
C THR A 275 -5.37 -3.80 -13.21
N GLY A 276 -5.67 -5.10 -13.35
CA GLY A 276 -6.98 -5.58 -13.78
C GLY A 276 -7.29 -5.26 -15.26
N PRO A 277 -8.55 -5.48 -15.67
CA PRO A 277 -9.03 -5.05 -16.98
C PRO A 277 -8.96 -3.51 -17.07
N THR A 278 -8.33 -3.03 -18.13
CA THR A 278 -8.05 -1.61 -18.41
C THR A 278 -8.17 -1.42 -19.91
N GLU A 279 -8.64 -0.26 -20.37
CA GLU A 279 -8.76 -0.01 -21.80
C GLU A 279 -7.37 0.02 -22.48
N PRO A 280 -7.20 -0.54 -23.68
CA PRO A 280 -5.92 -0.50 -24.39
C PRO A 280 -5.36 0.91 -24.59
N ALA A 281 -6.23 1.91 -24.76
CA ALA A 281 -5.82 3.31 -24.85
C ALA A 281 -5.20 3.82 -23.54
N VAL A 282 -5.77 3.47 -22.39
CA VAL A 282 -5.23 3.81 -21.06
C VAL A 282 -3.87 3.15 -20.85
N MET A 283 -3.76 1.86 -21.19
CA MET A 283 -2.48 1.15 -21.14
C MET A 283 -1.42 1.77 -22.06
N GLY A 284 -1.80 2.19 -23.27
CA GLY A 284 -0.90 2.86 -24.21
C GLY A 284 -0.33 4.16 -23.63
N VAL A 285 -1.20 5.02 -23.10
CA VAL A 285 -0.77 6.28 -22.45
C VAL A 285 0.15 6.00 -21.26
N TRP A 286 -0.19 5.03 -20.42
CA TRP A 286 0.66 4.63 -19.29
C TRP A 286 2.06 4.22 -19.75
N GLU A 287 2.16 3.27 -20.68
CA GLU A 287 3.45 2.76 -21.16
C GLU A 287 4.27 3.83 -21.89
N ASP A 288 3.63 4.71 -22.66
CA ASP A 288 4.30 5.83 -23.33
C ASP A 288 4.95 6.79 -22.32
N VAL A 289 4.23 7.14 -21.25
CA VAL A 289 4.77 7.98 -20.17
C VAL A 289 5.90 7.27 -19.44
N MET A 290 5.72 6.00 -19.05
CA MET A 290 6.76 5.22 -18.37
C MET A 290 8.03 5.07 -19.20
N SER A 291 7.87 4.90 -20.52
CA SER A 291 8.98 4.86 -21.48
C SER A 291 9.71 6.21 -21.53
N SER A 292 8.96 7.32 -21.61
CA SER A 292 9.49 8.68 -21.69
C SER A 292 10.30 9.08 -20.45
N ILE A 293 9.72 8.92 -19.25
CA ILE A 293 10.39 9.34 -18.00
C ILE A 293 11.70 8.57 -17.75
N SER A 294 11.78 7.32 -18.21
CA SER A 294 12.96 6.51 -17.97
C SER A 294 13.95 6.48 -19.13
N ALA A 295 13.59 7.02 -20.31
CA ALA A 295 14.55 7.37 -21.36
C ALA A 295 15.31 8.68 -21.04
N ALA A 296 14.70 9.55 -20.23
CA ALA A 296 15.29 10.81 -19.79
C ALA A 296 16.13 10.69 -18.50
N SER A 297 16.14 9.50 -17.86
CA SER A 297 16.92 9.18 -16.65
C SER A 297 18.29 8.61 -16.99
#